data_AF-A0A564S2E4-F1
#
_entry.id   AF-A0A564S2E4-F1
#
_cell.length_a   1.000
_cell.length_b   1.000
_cell.length_c   1.000
_cell.angle_alpha   90.00
_cell.angle_beta   90.00
_cell.angle_gamma   90.00
#
_symmetry.space_group_name_H-M   'P 1'
#
loop_
_entity.id
_entity.type
_entity.pdbx_description
1 polymer ?
#
loop_
_entity_poly.entity_id
_entity_poly.type
_entity_poly.pdbx_seq_one_letter_code
_entity_poly.pdbx_strand_id
1 'polypeptide(L)' 'MSWMDDGGFDMQAFTAQDGRPMARMVFCTSTGPTYFILTKTEVQRIRRECNRILKEMGANNERISASS' A
#
# COMPACT_ATOMS: atom_id res chain seq x y z
N MET A 1 -8.82 -20.00 2.68
CA MET A 1 -8.68 -18.61 3.17
C MET A 1 -7.64 -17.94 2.30
N SER A 2 -7.99 -16.85 1.62
CA SER A 2 -7.00 -16.08 0.87
C SER A 2 -6.19 -15.25 1.87
N TRP A 3 -4.89 -15.14 1.67
CA TRP A 3 -4.00 -14.30 2.48
C TRP A 3 -4.39 -12.80 2.54
N MET A 4 -5.43 -12.39 1.80
CA MET A 4 -5.99 -11.04 1.80
C MET A 4 -7.34 -10.92 2.54
N ASP A 5 -7.93 -12.02 3.03
CA ASP A 5 -9.19 -11.96 3.79
C ASP A 5 -9.04 -11.37 5.20
N ASP A 6 -7.81 -11.26 5.72
CA ASP A 6 -7.52 -10.88 7.12
C ASP A 6 -7.50 -9.36 7.38
N GLY A 7 -7.93 -8.56 6.42
CA GLY A 7 -8.25 -7.15 6.64
C GLY A 7 -7.73 -6.23 5.55
N GLY A 8 -8.66 -5.48 4.97
CA GLY A 8 -8.32 -4.40 4.05
C GLY A 8 -7.50 -3.30 4.73
N PHE A 9 -7.00 -2.38 3.90
CA PHE A 9 -6.44 -1.13 4.39
C PHE A 9 -7.32 0.04 3.96
N ASP A 10 -7.34 1.10 4.77
CA ASP A 10 -7.98 2.37 4.45
C ASP A 10 -6.93 3.49 4.38
N MET A 11 -7.15 4.49 3.52
CA MET A 11 -6.29 5.65 3.42
C MET A 11 -7.11 6.92 3.29
N GLN A 12 -6.97 7.82 4.26
CA GLN A 12 -7.70 9.09 4.31
C GLN A 12 -6.73 10.28 4.27
N ALA A 13 -6.95 11.20 3.34
CA ALA A 13 -6.21 12.46 3.29
C ALA A 13 -6.77 13.46 4.31
N PHE A 14 -5.89 14.25 4.93
CA PHE A 14 -6.26 15.34 5.83
C PHE A 14 -5.23 16.47 5.77
N THR A 15 -5.60 17.63 6.31
CA THR A 15 -4.70 18.79 6.41
C THR A 15 -4.25 18.92 7.87
N ALA A 16 -2.93 18.96 8.09
CA ALA A 16 -2.37 19.20 9.41
C ALA A 16 -2.64 20.64 9.89
N GLN A 17 -2.45 20.92 11.18
CA GLN A 17 -2.67 22.25 11.75
C GLN A 17 -1.81 23.35 11.09
N ASP A 18 -0.65 22.98 10.54
CA ASP A 18 0.26 23.87 9.82
C ASP A 18 -0.08 24.01 8.32
N GLY A 19 -1.22 23.48 7.88
CA GLY A 19 -1.68 23.55 6.50
C GLY A 19 -1.07 22.50 5.56
N ARG A 20 -0.18 21.62 6.05
CA ARG A 20 0.47 20.61 5.20
C ARG A 20 -0.50 19.46 4.87
N PRO A 21 -0.53 19.00 3.60
CA PRO A 21 -1.32 17.83 3.23
C PRO A 21 -0.67 16.54 3.73
N MET A 22 -1.46 15.74 4.44
CA MET A 22 -1.05 14.46 5.02
C MET A 22 -2.07 13.38 4.68
N ALA A 23 -1.70 12.12 4.93
CA ALA A 23 -2.58 10.99 4.83
C ALA A 23 -2.45 10.10 6.07
N ARG A 24 -3.57 9.57 6.53
CA ARG A 24 -3.61 8.49 7.52
C ARG A 24 -3.87 7.20 6.77
N MET A 25 -3.00 6.22 6.97
CA MET A 25 -3.19 4.86 6.48
C MET A 25 -3.50 3.94 7.67
N VAL A 26 -4.47 3.05 7.49
CA VAL A 26 -4.89 2.07 8.49
C VAL A 26 -4.80 0.68 7.88
N PHE A 27 -4.04 -0.22 8.49
CA PHE A 27 -4.07 -1.64 8.18
C PHE A 27 -4.84 -2.35 9.27
N CYS A 28 -5.95 -2.99 8.93
CA CYS A 28 -6.62 -3.90 9.84
C CYS A 28 -5.96 -5.28 9.69
N THR A 29 -5.36 -5.79 10.76
CA THR A 29 -4.87 -7.17 10.79
C THR A 29 -5.61 -7.96 11.87
N SER A 30 -5.43 -9.28 11.90
CA SER A 30 -5.98 -10.16 12.94
C SER A 30 -5.54 -9.79 14.37
N THR A 31 -4.44 -9.07 14.51
CA THR A 31 -3.92 -8.57 15.79
C THR A 31 -4.38 -7.15 16.14
N GLY A 32 -5.17 -6.51 15.27
CA GLY A 32 -5.71 -5.17 15.47
C GLY A 32 -5.24 -4.15 14.41
N PRO A 33 -5.77 -2.92 14.45
CA PRO A 33 -5.43 -1.90 13.46
C PRO A 33 -4.06 -1.28 13.73
N THR A 34 -3.24 -1.16 12.68
CA THR A 34 -1.98 -0.41 12.68
C THR A 34 -2.14 0.89 11.90
N TYR A 35 -1.65 2.00 12.46
CA TYR A 35 -1.84 3.35 11.91
C TYR A 35 -0.51 3.97 11.47
N PHE A 36 -0.51 4.60 10.29
CA PHE A 36 0.62 5.37 9.79
C PHE A 36 0.16 6.78 9.39
N ILE A 37 0.93 7.79 9.77
CA ILE A 37 0.76 9.16 9.26
C ILE A 37 1.85 9.41 8.23
N LEU A 38 1.43 9.78 7.04
CA LEU A 38 2.29 9.91 5.87
C LEU A 38 2.19 11.32 5.32
N THR A 39 3.34 11.90 5.01
CA THR A 39 3.46 13.11 4.20
C THR A 39 3.07 12.82 2.75
N LYS A 40 2.71 13.87 2.02
CA LYS A 40 2.49 13.78 0.57
C LYS A 40 3.67 13.09 -0.16
N THR A 41 4.91 13.40 0.22
CA THR A 41 6.10 12.82 -0.41
C THR A 41 6.21 11.31 -0.16
N GLU A 42 5.93 10.85 1.07
CA GLU A 42 5.93 9.44 1.40
C GLU A 42 4.85 8.68 0.65
N VAL A 43 3.63 9.22 0.55
CA VAL A 43 2.54 8.63 -0.25
C VAL A 43 2.96 8.46 -1.72
N GLN A 44 3.61 9.47 -2.31
CA GLN A 44 4.09 9.37 -3.68
C GLN A 44 5.20 8.33 -3.86
N ARG A 45 6.09 8.17 -2.86
CA ARG A 45 7.12 7.12 -2.88
C ARG A 45 6.50 5.73 -2.79
N ILE A 46 5.58 5.52 -1.84
CA ILE A 46 4.86 4.25 -1.68
C ILE A 46 4.15 3.89 -2.99
N ARG A 47 3.44 4.83 -3.62
CA ARG A 47 2.77 4.59 -4.90
C ARG A 47 3.74 4.14 -6.00
N ARG A 48 4.94 4.74 -6.09
CA ARG A 48 5.96 4.37 -7.09
C ARG A 48 6.49 2.96 -6.83
N GLU A 49 6.82 2.64 -5.60
CA GLU A 49 7.32 1.30 -5.22
C GLU A 49 6.25 0.23 -5.41
N CYS A 50 4.99 0.46 -4.99
CA CYS A 50 3.90 -0.48 -5.25
C CYS A 50 3.73 -0.74 -6.74
N ASN A 51 3.74 0.30 -7.58
CA ASN A 51 3.65 0.12 -9.04
C ASN A 51 4.84 -0.67 -9.61
N ARG A 52 6.04 -0.47 -9.08
CA ARG A 52 7.23 -1.24 -9.47
C ARG A 52 7.09 -2.70 -9.08
N ILE A 53 6.72 -2.99 -7.82
CA ILE A 53 6.52 -4.35 -7.31
C ILE A 53 5.43 -5.07 -8.10
N LEU A 54 4.29 -4.41 -8.39
CA LEU A 54 3.22 -4.99 -9.21
C LEU A 54 3.70 -5.34 -10.62
N LYS A 55 4.52 -4.48 -11.25
CA LYS A 55 5.13 -4.78 -12.55
C LYS A 55 6.11 -5.95 -12.48
N GLU A 56 6.95 -6.00 -11.45
CA GLU A 56 7.89 -7.10 -11.24
C GLU A 56 7.15 -8.43 -11.03
N MET A 57 6.09 -8.45 -10.23
CA MET A 57 5.25 -9.64 -10.03
C MET A 57 4.51 -10.07 -11.30
N GLY A 58 3.97 -9.12 -12.07
CA GLY A 58 3.35 -9.39 -13.36
C GLY A 58 4.33 -10.01 -14.36
N ALA A 59 5.53 -9.43 -14.47
CA ALA A 59 6.61 -9.97 -15.30
C ALA A 59 7.12 -11.34 -14.83
N ASN A 60 7.11 -11.60 -13.51
CA ASN A 60 7.45 -12.91 -12.96
C ASN A 60 6.42 -13.97 -13.33
N ASN A 61 5.13 -13.60 -13.40
CA ASN A 61 4.06 -14.52 -13.79
C ASN A 61 4.20 -14.96 -15.27
N GLU A 62 4.58 -14.05 -16.17
CA GLU A 62 4.81 -14.35 -17.60
C GLU A 62 6.04 -15.24 -17.84
N ARG A 63 7.10 -15.07 -17.04
CA ARG A 63 8.31 -15.91 -17.13
C ARG A 63 8.08 -17.36 -16.70
N ILE A 64 7.20 -17.59 -15.72
CA ILE A 64 6.84 -18.95 -15.28
C ILE A 64 6.02 -19.67 -16.36
N SER A 65 5.10 -18.97 -17.04
CA SER A 65 4.34 -19.56 -18.16
C SER A 65 5.17 -19.85 -19.40
N ALA A 66 6.25 -19.09 -19.66
CA ALA A 66 7.14 -19.31 -20.81
C ALA A 66 8.18 -20.42 -20.57
N SER A 67 8.26 -20.94 -19.35
CA SER A 67 9.20 -21.99 -18.93
C SER A 67 8.52 -23.35 -18.71
N SER A 68 7.22 -23.47 -19.03
CA SER A 68 6.39 -24.68 -18.88
C SER A 68 6.01 -25.27 -20.22
#